data_AF-A0A5B7ABA3-F1
#
_entry.id   AF-A0A5B7ABA3-F1
#
_cell.length_a   1.000
_cell.length_b   1.000
_cell.length_c   1.000
_cell.angle_alpha   90.00
_cell.angle_beta   90.00
_cell.angle_gamma   90.00
#
_symmetry.space_group_name_H-M   'P 1'
#
loop_
_entity.id
_entity.type
_entity.pdbx_description
1 polymer ?
#
loop_
_entity_poly.entity_id
_entity_poly.type
_entity_poly.pdbx_seq_one_letter_code
_entity_poly.pdbx_strand_id
1 'polypeptide(L)'
;IPLHVMPTLSLLKLDSPLTSFTYLQRVLYEEERTAYNQTILQNMRDGKVHPFIFIHHTSTYWASMCKLMEYCLSPAINALQNRLKENEIRLAMLTDEAKILEAEAFRGSEPSSGSPRNIPSHGLRGSSSFGHRDLYSPTESINMRNVAGPASRSRRGSQS
;
A
#
# COMPACT_ATOMS: atom_id res chain seq x y z
N ILE A 1 -9.25 -23.28 11.00
CA ILE A 1 -8.11 -23.12 10.06
C ILE A 1 -7.47 -21.76 10.35
N PRO A 2 -6.21 -21.70 10.81
CA PRO A 2 -5.52 -20.43 11.06
C PRO A 2 -5.08 -19.77 9.74
N LEU A 3 -5.29 -18.46 9.60
CA LEU A 3 -4.86 -17.65 8.46
C LEU A 3 -3.54 -16.96 8.80
N HIS A 4 -2.53 -17.09 7.93
CA HIS A 4 -1.25 -16.40 8.07
C HIS A 4 -1.00 -15.59 6.79
N VAL A 5 -0.67 -14.31 6.95
CA VAL A 5 -0.39 -13.39 5.84
C VAL A 5 1.10 -13.12 5.80
N MET A 6 1.75 -13.49 4.70
CA MET A 6 3.19 -13.27 4.51
C MET A 6 3.43 -11.90 3.85
N PRO A 7 4.41 -11.11 4.32
CA PRO A 7 4.76 -9.86 3.68
C PRO A 7 5.41 -10.13 2.31
N THR A 8 4.98 -9.38 1.28
CA THR A 8 5.55 -9.44 -0.07
C THR A 8 6.10 -8.06 -0.45
N LEU A 9 7.41 -7.96 -0.68
CA LEU A 9 8.10 -6.70 -0.97
C LEU A 9 7.91 -6.23 -2.42
N SER A 10 7.73 -7.18 -3.33
CA SER A 10 7.31 -6.98 -4.69
C SER A 10 6.10 -7.87 -4.96
N LEU A 11 5.21 -7.39 -5.80
CA LEU A 11 4.05 -8.14 -6.25
C LEU A 11 4.61 -9.15 -7.27
N LEU A 12 5.12 -10.29 -6.77
CA LEU A 12 6.09 -11.24 -7.38
C LEU A 12 5.69 -11.80 -8.77
N LYS A 13 4.54 -11.40 -9.29
CA LYS A 13 4.10 -11.59 -10.67
C LYS A 13 3.10 -10.48 -10.96
N LEU A 14 3.55 -9.37 -11.56
CA LEU A 14 2.75 -8.17 -11.81
C LEU A 14 1.44 -8.47 -12.56
N ASP A 15 1.44 -9.51 -13.39
CA ASP A 15 0.27 -9.87 -14.19
C ASP A 15 -0.91 -10.29 -13.33
N SER A 16 -0.72 -11.20 -12.37
CA SER A 16 -1.86 -11.88 -11.72
C SER A 16 -2.73 -10.96 -10.83
N PRO A 17 -2.17 -10.09 -9.96
CA PRO A 17 -2.99 -9.23 -9.10
C PRO A 17 -3.46 -7.95 -9.79
N LEU A 18 -2.71 -7.39 -10.75
CA LEU A 18 -3.13 -6.21 -11.50
C LEU A 18 -4.21 -6.54 -12.53
N THR A 19 -4.19 -7.75 -13.12
CA THR A 19 -5.30 -8.21 -13.98
C THR A 19 -6.60 -8.29 -13.22
N SER A 20 -6.59 -8.79 -11.97
CA SER A 20 -7.81 -8.85 -11.15
C SER A 20 -8.39 -7.47 -10.86
N PHE A 21 -7.52 -6.46 -10.73
CA PHE A 21 -7.92 -5.08 -10.48
C PHE A 21 -8.61 -4.44 -11.68
N THR A 22 -8.04 -4.62 -12.88
CA THR A 22 -8.65 -4.13 -14.13
C THR A 22 -9.88 -4.94 -14.53
N TYR A 23 -9.90 -6.23 -14.19
CA TYR A 23 -11.03 -7.13 -14.42
C TYR A 23 -12.26 -6.68 -13.62
N LEU A 24 -12.10 -6.31 -12.35
CA LEU A 24 -13.22 -5.80 -11.54
C LEU A 24 -13.90 -4.60 -12.20
N GLN A 25 -13.12 -3.63 -12.70
CA GLN A 25 -13.68 -2.45 -13.36
C GLN A 25 -14.45 -2.81 -14.63
N ARG A 26 -13.96 -3.80 -15.38
CA ARG A 26 -14.66 -4.32 -16.56
C ARG A 26 -15.97 -5.01 -16.17
N VAL A 27 -15.95 -5.85 -15.14
CA VAL A 27 -17.14 -6.57 -14.67
C VAL A 27 -18.24 -5.60 -14.28
N LEU A 28 -17.93 -4.56 -13.48
CA LEU A 28 -18.91 -3.57 -13.05
C LEU A 28 -19.51 -2.78 -14.23
N TYR A 29 -18.68 -2.40 -15.20
CA TYR A 29 -19.16 -1.75 -16.42
C TYR A 29 -20.11 -2.65 -17.23
N GLU A 30 -19.71 -3.90 -17.45
CA GLU A 30 -20.50 -4.86 -18.22
C GLU A 30 -21.81 -5.23 -17.53
N GLU A 31 -21.82 -5.31 -16.20
CA GLU A 31 -23.02 -5.53 -15.39
C GLU A 31 -24.03 -4.40 -15.59
N GLU A 32 -23.62 -3.15 -15.42
CA GLU A 32 -24.51 -1.99 -15.57
C GLU A 32 -25.00 -1.84 -17.03
N ARG A 33 -24.11 -2.04 -18.02
CA ARG A 33 -24.49 -2.01 -19.44
C ARG A 33 -25.51 -3.09 -19.76
N THR A 34 -25.33 -4.28 -19.22
CA THR A 34 -26.26 -5.41 -19.42
C THR A 34 -27.60 -5.13 -18.76
N ALA A 35 -27.62 -4.62 -17.53
CA ALA A 35 -28.83 -4.24 -16.81
C ALA A 35 -29.63 -3.17 -17.56
N TYR A 36 -28.97 -2.14 -18.10
CA TYR A 36 -29.60 -1.12 -18.94
C TYR A 36 -30.22 -1.74 -20.20
N ASN A 37 -29.45 -2.53 -20.96
CA ASN A 37 -29.93 -3.16 -22.19
C ASN A 37 -31.15 -4.07 -21.94
N GLN A 38 -31.10 -4.87 -20.87
CA GLN A 38 -32.23 -5.71 -20.45
C GLN A 38 -33.46 -4.88 -20.11
N THR A 39 -33.29 -3.79 -19.38
CA THR A 39 -34.38 -2.89 -18.99
C THR A 39 -35.04 -2.25 -20.22
N ILE A 40 -34.25 -1.80 -21.20
CA ILE A 40 -34.76 -1.26 -22.46
C ILE A 40 -35.54 -2.32 -23.25
N LEU A 41 -34.99 -3.53 -23.39
CA LEU A 41 -35.65 -4.63 -24.08
C LEU A 41 -36.98 -5.03 -23.43
N GLN A 42 -37.05 -5.05 -22.09
CA GLN A 42 -38.28 -5.35 -21.36
C GLN A 42 -39.37 -4.29 -21.53
N ASN A 43 -38.98 -3.04 -21.80
CA ASN A 43 -39.91 -1.93 -22.00
C ASN A 43 -40.24 -1.66 -23.48
N MET A 44 -39.72 -2.46 -24.41
CA MET A 44 -40.09 -2.39 -25.82
C MET A 44 -41.45 -3.01 -26.09
N ARG A 45 -42.26 -2.31 -26.88
CA ARG A 45 -43.49 -2.84 -27.51
C ARG A 45 -43.45 -2.50 -29.00
N ASP A 46 -43.66 -3.51 -29.86
CA ASP A 46 -43.61 -3.37 -31.33
C ASP A 46 -42.32 -2.69 -31.83
N GLY A 47 -41.18 -2.97 -31.17
CA GLY A 47 -39.89 -2.37 -31.48
C GLY A 47 -39.71 -0.91 -31.07
N LYS A 48 -40.63 -0.36 -30.26
CA LYS A 48 -40.56 1.03 -29.76
C LYS A 48 -40.58 1.06 -28.23
N VAL A 49 -39.79 1.95 -27.64
CA VAL A 49 -39.84 2.28 -26.21
C VAL A 49 -40.56 3.60 -26.02
N HIS A 50 -41.35 3.70 -24.96
CA HIS A 50 -42.00 4.96 -24.59
C HIS A 50 -40.96 6.05 -24.29
N PRO A 51 -41.06 7.28 -24.85
CA PRO A 51 -40.02 8.31 -24.70
C PRO A 51 -39.64 8.64 -23.25
N PHE A 52 -40.61 8.80 -22.35
CA PHE A 52 -40.31 9.04 -20.92
C PHE A 52 -39.56 7.90 -20.24
N ILE A 53 -39.90 6.64 -20.57
CA ILE A 53 -39.23 5.45 -20.02
C ILE A 53 -37.80 5.37 -20.54
N PHE A 54 -37.61 5.63 -21.84
CA PHE A 54 -36.29 5.71 -22.45
C PHE A 54 -35.40 6.76 -21.78
N ILE A 55 -35.90 8.00 -21.65
CA ILE A 55 -35.17 9.10 -21.02
C ILE A 55 -34.81 8.77 -19.57
N HIS A 56 -35.75 8.22 -18.82
CA HIS A 56 -35.55 7.83 -17.42
C HIS A 56 -34.44 6.78 -17.29
N HIS A 57 -34.55 5.65 -17.99
CA HIS A 57 -33.55 4.58 -17.90
C HIS A 57 -32.19 5.02 -18.44
N THR A 58 -32.17 5.83 -19.50
CA THR A 58 -30.92 6.40 -20.03
C THR A 58 -30.25 7.31 -19.01
N SER A 59 -31.00 8.19 -18.33
CA SER A 59 -30.45 9.03 -17.26
C SER A 59 -29.91 8.22 -16.09
N THR A 60 -30.64 7.17 -15.67
CA THR A 60 -30.19 6.28 -14.59
C THR A 60 -28.89 5.57 -14.96
N TYR A 61 -28.79 5.04 -16.19
CA TYR A 61 -27.56 4.43 -16.70
C TYR A 61 -26.39 5.42 -16.69
N TRP A 62 -26.59 6.64 -17.20
CA TRP A 62 -25.53 7.66 -17.18
C TRP A 62 -25.10 8.05 -15.77
N ALA A 63 -26.05 8.19 -14.85
CA ALA A 63 -25.73 8.46 -13.45
C ALA A 63 -24.91 7.32 -12.82
N SER A 64 -25.23 6.06 -13.14
CA SER A 64 -24.45 4.91 -12.68
C SER A 64 -23.05 4.88 -13.29
N MET A 65 -22.90 5.16 -14.59
CA MET A 65 -21.61 5.28 -15.26
C MET A 65 -20.71 6.37 -14.64
N CYS A 66 -21.28 7.54 -14.34
CA CYS A 66 -20.54 8.59 -13.64
C CYS A 66 -20.04 8.13 -12.27
N LYS A 67 -20.88 7.44 -11.49
CA LYS A 67 -20.50 6.89 -10.19
C LYS A 67 -19.39 5.83 -10.32
N LEU A 68 -19.47 4.95 -11.32
CA LEU A 68 -18.42 3.96 -11.59
C LEU A 68 -17.08 4.66 -11.87
N MET A 69 -17.10 5.71 -12.68
CA MET A 69 -15.90 6.48 -13.00
C MET A 69 -15.34 7.21 -11.77
N GLU A 70 -16.21 7.85 -10.98
CA GLU A 70 -15.84 8.64 -9.81
C GLU A 70 -15.32 7.79 -8.66
N TYR A 71 -16.02 6.71 -8.32
CA TYR A 71 -15.75 5.92 -7.12
C TYR A 71 -14.89 4.68 -7.36
N CYS A 72 -14.83 4.16 -8.59
CA CYS A 72 -14.10 2.94 -8.87
C CYS A 72 -12.90 3.21 -9.77
N LEU A 73 -13.13 3.77 -10.96
CA LEU A 73 -12.08 3.89 -11.97
C LEU A 73 -11.03 4.95 -11.62
N SER A 74 -11.46 6.15 -11.21
CA SER A 74 -10.52 7.24 -10.89
C SER A 74 -9.63 6.91 -9.69
N PRO A 75 -10.16 6.39 -8.56
CA PRO A 75 -9.32 5.95 -7.44
C PRO A 75 -8.37 4.82 -7.83
N ALA A 76 -8.82 3.90 -8.68
CA ALA A 76 -7.99 2.80 -9.17
C ALA A 76 -6.80 3.29 -9.99
N ILE A 77 -7.02 4.19 -10.95
CA ILE A 77 -5.96 4.77 -11.75
C ILE A 77 -4.98 5.54 -10.85
N ASN A 78 -5.49 6.37 -9.94
CA ASN A 78 -4.66 7.14 -9.01
C ASN A 78 -3.77 6.23 -8.15
N ALA A 79 -4.30 5.12 -7.63
CA ALA A 79 -3.54 4.17 -6.84
C ALA A 79 -2.40 3.53 -7.66
N LEU A 80 -2.68 3.15 -8.90
CA LEU A 80 -1.66 2.57 -9.80
C LEU A 80 -0.57 3.58 -10.17
N GLN A 81 -0.96 4.83 -10.47
CA GLN A 81 -0.02 5.91 -10.78
C GLN A 81 0.87 6.25 -9.58
N ASN A 82 0.28 6.35 -8.39
CA ASN A 82 1.04 6.55 -7.15
C ASN A 82 2.03 5.41 -6.92
N ARG A 83 1.60 4.16 -7.14
CA ARG A 83 2.47 3.00 -6.95
C ARG A 83 3.60 2.95 -7.97
N LEU A 84 3.34 3.37 -9.22
CA LEU A 84 4.38 3.51 -10.23
C LEU A 84 5.44 4.52 -9.78
N LYS A 85 5.02 5.71 -9.35
CA LYS A 85 5.91 6.77 -8.87
C LYS A 85 6.73 6.34 -7.65
N GLU A 86 6.11 5.65 -6.68
CA GLU A 86 6.84 5.08 -5.54
C GLU A 86 7.90 4.07 -5.97
N ASN A 87 7.61 3.23 -6.96
CA ASN A 87 8.55 2.24 -7.45
C ASN A 87 9.73 2.91 -8.18
N GLU A 88 9.50 3.98 -8.94
CA GLU A 88 10.56 4.79 -9.57
C GLU A 88 11.51 5.39 -8.52
N ILE A 89 10.95 5.97 -7.44
CA ILE A 89 11.74 6.51 -6.33
C ILE A 89 12.58 5.41 -5.66
N ARG A 90 11.96 4.27 -5.33
CA ARG A 90 12.67 3.13 -4.73
C ARG A 90 13.78 2.60 -5.63
N LEU A 91 13.52 2.52 -6.94
CA LEU A 91 14.50 2.05 -7.91
C LEU A 91 15.73 2.97 -7.95
N ALA A 92 15.52 4.30 -7.94
CA ALA A 92 16.61 5.26 -7.88
C ALA A 92 17.45 5.10 -6.61
N MET A 93 16.81 5.00 -5.44
CA MET A 93 17.50 4.79 -4.17
C MET A 93 18.32 3.49 -4.16
N LEU A 94 17.72 2.39 -4.59
CA LEU A 94 18.40 1.09 -4.66
C LEU A 94 19.56 1.10 -5.65
N THR A 95 19.45 1.86 -6.74
CA THR A 95 20.53 2.02 -7.72
C THR A 95 21.71 2.78 -7.13
N ASP A 96 21.45 3.82 -6.35
CA ASP A 96 22.52 4.57 -5.68
C ASP A 96 23.15 3.78 -4.54
N GLU A 97 22.36 3.04 -3.76
CA GLU A 97 22.84 2.10 -2.75
C GLU A 97 23.74 1.03 -3.38
N ALA A 98 23.33 0.44 -4.52
CA ALA A 98 24.14 -0.54 -5.24
C ALA A 98 25.50 0.02 -5.67
N LYS A 99 25.56 1.26 -6.20
CA LYS A 99 26.83 1.90 -6.57
C LYS A 99 27.76 2.10 -5.37
N ILE A 100 27.21 2.48 -4.22
CA ILE A 100 27.99 2.67 -2.98
C ILE A 100 28.57 1.31 -2.55
N LEU A 101 27.74 0.27 -2.50
CA LEU A 101 28.16 -1.08 -2.14
C LEU A 101 29.23 -1.64 -3.09
N GLU A 102 29.10 -1.41 -4.40
CA GLU A 102 30.10 -1.79 -5.40
C GLU A 102 31.44 -1.07 -5.19
N ALA A 103 31.41 0.24 -4.87
CA ALA A 103 32.61 1.01 -4.59
C ALA A 103 33.31 0.58 -3.29
N GLU A 104 32.55 0.20 -2.26
CA GLU A 104 33.09 -0.36 -1.01
C GLU A 104 33.70 -1.74 -1.22
N ALA A 105 33.04 -2.60 -2.00
CA ALA A 105 33.57 -3.92 -2.36
C ALA A 105 34.91 -3.84 -3.09
N PHE A 106 35.09 -2.84 -3.97
CA PHE A 106 36.36 -2.60 -4.65
C PHE A 106 37.46 -2.10 -3.71
N ARG A 107 37.15 -1.22 -2.74
CA ARG A 107 38.15 -0.76 -1.75
C ARG A 107 38.58 -1.84 -0.76
N GLY A 108 37.71 -2.81 -0.45
CA GLY A 108 38.05 -3.97 0.38
C GLY A 108 38.93 -5.02 -0.31
N SER A 109 39.17 -4.87 -1.62
CA SER A 109 39.93 -5.83 -2.45
C SER A 109 41.39 -5.43 -2.70
N GLU A 110 41.87 -4.31 -2.12
CA GLU A 110 43.30 -4.02 -2.05
C GLU A 110 43.96 -5.07 -1.12
N PRO A 111 44.96 -5.85 -1.58
CA PRO A 111 45.70 -6.70 -0.66
C PRO A 111 46.36 -5.76 0.34
N SER A 112 46.04 -5.94 1.62
CA SER A 112 46.77 -5.33 2.73
C SER A 112 48.24 -5.78 2.66
N SER A 113 49.01 -5.12 1.82
CA SER A 113 50.46 -5.18 1.74
C SER A 113 50.99 -4.20 2.77
N GLY A 114 50.82 -4.56 4.04
CA GLY A 114 51.23 -3.76 5.18
C GLY A 114 51.46 -4.64 6.39
N SER A 115 52.32 -5.64 6.24
CA SER A 115 52.87 -6.46 7.33
C SER A 115 53.62 -5.58 8.35
N PRO A 116 53.38 -5.74 9.66
CA PRO A 116 54.41 -5.57 10.68
C PRO A 116 54.73 -6.95 11.28
N ARG A 117 55.84 -7.53 10.85
CA ARG A 117 56.41 -8.74 11.45
C ARG A 117 57.29 -8.36 12.65
N ASN A 118 57.10 -9.12 13.75
CA ASN A 118 58.03 -9.45 14.87
C ASN A 118 58.12 -8.45 16.06
N ILE A 119 57.60 -8.70 17.29
CA ILE A 119 57.88 -9.73 18.38
C ILE A 119 59.12 -9.33 19.26
N PRO A 120 59.29 -9.62 20.60
CA PRO A 120 58.44 -10.15 21.70
C PRO A 120 58.53 -9.46 23.12
N SER A 121 57.64 -9.93 24.03
CA SER A 121 57.81 -10.28 25.48
C SER A 121 58.00 -9.24 26.60
N HIS A 122 57.00 -9.17 27.49
CA HIS A 122 57.02 -9.30 28.98
C HIS A 122 55.61 -8.87 29.48
N GLY A 123 54.85 -9.51 30.37
CA GLY A 123 54.97 -10.66 31.26
C GLY A 123 53.62 -10.81 32.00
N LEU A 124 53.38 -11.97 32.59
CA LEU A 124 52.18 -12.37 33.34
C LEU A 124 51.69 -11.35 34.38
N ARG A 125 50.35 -11.21 34.57
CA ARG A 125 49.60 -11.64 35.77
C ARG A 125 48.10 -11.32 35.63
N GLY A 126 47.25 -12.30 35.85
CA GLY A 126 45.81 -12.22 35.63
C GLY A 126 45.02 -11.41 36.66
N SER A 127 43.78 -11.12 36.31
CA SER A 127 42.63 -11.02 37.21
C SER A 127 41.34 -11.07 36.39
N SER A 128 40.50 -12.05 36.72
CA SER A 128 39.12 -12.16 36.29
C SER A 128 38.30 -10.97 36.79
N SER A 129 37.56 -10.30 35.91
CA SER A 129 36.27 -9.73 36.30
C SER A 129 35.28 -9.78 35.14
N PHE A 130 34.19 -10.51 35.38
CA PHE A 130 32.93 -10.33 34.69
C PHE A 130 32.43 -8.91 34.98
N GLY A 131 32.10 -8.17 33.93
CA GLY A 131 31.59 -6.80 34.03
C GLY A 131 30.57 -6.53 32.94
N HIS A 132 29.39 -7.14 33.07
CA HIS A 132 28.17 -6.67 32.43
C HIS A 132 27.90 -5.25 32.93
N ARG A 133 27.83 -4.26 32.03
CA ARG A 133 27.28 -2.95 32.38
C ARG A 133 26.57 -2.33 31.19
N ASP A 134 25.24 -2.39 31.26
CA ASP A 134 24.30 -1.59 30.50
C ASP A 134 24.53 -0.10 30.77
N LEU A 135 24.50 0.73 29.72
CA LEU A 135 24.24 2.17 29.81
C LEU A 135 23.48 2.65 28.54
N TYR A 136 22.17 2.87 28.71
CA TYR A 136 21.27 3.88 28.11
C TYR A 136 21.20 4.05 26.58
N SER A 137 20.09 3.67 25.91
CA SER A 137 18.75 4.32 25.81
C SER A 137 18.62 5.28 24.62
N PRO A 138 17.73 4.99 23.64
CA PRO A 138 17.12 6.01 22.80
C PRO A 138 16.02 6.73 23.60
N THR A 139 16.22 8.00 23.92
CA THR A 139 15.16 8.94 24.34
C THR A 139 14.05 8.94 23.29
N GLU A 140 12.86 8.42 23.60
CA GLU A 140 11.69 9.10 24.19
C GLU A 140 11.14 10.23 23.29
N SER A 141 9.83 10.36 23.02
CA SER A 141 8.67 9.87 23.77
C SER A 141 7.38 9.92 22.94
N ILE A 142 6.61 8.83 23.05
CA ILE A 142 5.20 8.73 22.73
C ILE A 142 4.42 9.30 23.92
N ASN A 143 3.56 10.28 23.70
CA ASN A 143 2.50 10.65 24.65
C ASN A 143 1.17 10.04 24.18
N MET A 144 0.90 8.81 24.60
CA MET A 144 -0.46 8.28 24.72
C MET A 144 -0.76 8.07 26.19
N ARG A 145 -1.76 8.79 26.72
CA ARG A 145 -2.34 8.48 28.02
C ARG A 145 -3.86 8.44 27.87
N ASN A 146 -4.39 7.23 27.76
CA ASN A 146 -5.79 6.92 28.04
C ASN A 146 -5.95 6.68 29.54
N VAL A 147 -7.12 7.01 30.10
CA VAL A 147 -7.97 6.18 30.98
C VAL A 147 -9.26 6.95 31.34
N ALA A 148 -10.33 6.19 31.62
CA ALA A 148 -11.73 6.43 31.31
C ALA A 148 -12.66 7.00 32.41
N GLY A 149 -13.74 7.66 31.96
CA GLY A 149 -15.16 7.65 32.43
C GLY A 149 -15.55 8.23 33.82
N PRO A 150 -16.85 8.38 34.16
CA PRO A 150 -18.11 8.39 33.38
C PRO A 150 -19.07 9.59 33.73
N ALA A 151 -20.34 9.54 33.25
CA ALA A 151 -21.53 10.36 33.60
C ALA A 151 -21.73 11.69 32.84
N SER A 152 -22.92 12.21 32.47
CA SER A 152 -24.33 11.78 32.45
C SER A 152 -25.14 12.92 31.78
N ARG A 153 -26.21 12.60 31.00
CA ARG A 153 -27.40 13.43 30.63
C ARG A 153 -27.17 14.81 29.97
N SER A 154 -27.84 15.19 28.88
CA SER A 154 -29.30 15.44 28.82
C SER A 154 -29.79 15.70 27.38
N ARG A 155 -31.04 15.29 27.11
CA ARG A 155 -31.85 15.53 25.88
C ARG A 155 -32.48 16.93 25.89
N ARG A 156 -32.55 17.56 24.71
CA ARG A 156 -33.69 18.32 24.11
C ARG A 156 -33.25 18.77 22.69
N GLY A 157 -33.99 18.69 21.60
CA GLY A 157 -35.43 18.54 21.38
C GLY A 157 -36.09 19.89 21.05
N SER A 158 -36.69 19.96 19.84
CA SER A 158 -37.64 20.96 19.28
C SER A 158 -37.01 22.08 18.44
N GLN A 159 -37.22 22.19 17.11
CA GLN A 159 -38.44 22.53 16.33
C GLN A 159 -39.04 23.91 16.65
N SER A 160 -38.96 24.82 15.67
CA SER A 160 -40.06 25.62 15.08
C SER A 160 -39.55 26.33 13.84
#